data_AF-A0A9D4TJT9-F1
#
_entry.id   AF-A0A9D4TJT9-F1
#
_cell.length_a   1.000
_cell.length_b   1.000
_cell.length_c   1.000
_cell.angle_alpha   90.00
_cell.angle_beta   90.00
_cell.angle_gamma   90.00
#
_symmetry.space_group_name_H-M   'P 1'
#
loop_
_entity.id
_entity.type
_entity.pdbx_description
1 polymer ?
#
loop_
_entity_poly.entity_id
_entity_poly.type
_entity_poly.pdbx_seq_one_letter_code
_entity_poly.pdbx_strand_id
1 'polypeptide(L)'
;MEAVVQQELGANRQLWVKVLRSKPRIASCSEAKLRQRAKALVVEFGKEEACRMVDATTQLLAINTVVWRRALAMWQQCGVADPRAVAHSSPCLLGYDWLHASRLANLRALQQWLPWEVSAAQAIERYAGYVASVAAERLAGRLLYLEQLGLLPLLVADKLAARQEWRLQRGLSVSKRAAGEPVFITVRDVAISEAAKFDSLVDSALSQQQQDDDGLSSSSSSSSSSSPSFEVFRKGRLLQLPAWKQLLAQAAADVVELERKLPPELRRVPAEAKGGGGGCAE
;
A
#
# COMPACT_ATOMS: atom_id res chain seq x y z
N MET A 1 -19.95 0.81 28.40
CA MET A 1 -19.04 1.07 27.25
C MET A 1 -17.73 1.75 27.65
N GLU A 2 -17.72 2.98 28.19
CA GLU A 2 -16.48 3.64 28.67
C GLU A 2 -15.71 2.76 29.68
N ALA A 3 -16.42 2.25 30.69
CA ALA A 3 -15.86 1.36 31.71
C ALA A 3 -15.20 0.11 31.12
N VAL A 4 -15.68 -0.40 29.98
CA VAL A 4 -15.06 -1.55 29.30
C VAL A 4 -13.72 -1.18 28.70
N VAL A 5 -13.64 -0.03 28.02
CA VAL A 5 -12.40 0.45 27.43
C VAL A 5 -11.37 0.73 28.52
N GLN A 6 -11.78 1.30 29.64
CA GLN A 6 -10.91 1.53 30.79
C GLN A 6 -10.45 0.22 31.45
N GLN A 7 -11.36 -0.72 31.70
CA GLN A 7 -11.06 -2.00 32.34
C GLN A 7 -10.10 -2.85 31.50
N GLU A 8 -10.44 -3.05 30.22
CA GLU A 8 -9.71 -3.97 29.36
C GLU A 8 -8.40 -3.36 28.85
N LEU A 9 -8.41 -2.11 28.38
CA LEU A 9 -7.23 -1.48 27.77
C LEU A 9 -6.43 -0.63 28.77
N GLY A 10 -6.95 -0.33 29.96
CA GLY A 10 -6.33 0.66 30.86
C GLY A 10 -6.43 2.10 30.33
N ALA A 11 -7.30 2.31 29.34
CA ALA A 11 -7.47 3.57 28.65
C ALA A 11 -8.13 4.64 29.53
N ASN A 12 -7.76 5.90 29.31
CA ASN A 12 -8.41 7.04 29.98
C ASN A 12 -9.69 7.47 29.26
N ARG A 13 -10.48 8.33 29.91
CA ARG A 13 -11.72 8.90 29.35
C ARG A 13 -11.51 9.64 28.02
N GLN A 14 -10.36 10.28 27.83
CA GLN A 14 -10.06 11.03 26.61
C GLN A 14 -9.99 10.10 25.38
N LEU A 15 -9.35 8.93 25.52
CA LEU A 15 -9.32 7.93 24.47
C LEU A 15 -10.73 7.43 24.12
N TRP A 16 -11.58 7.21 25.12
CA TRP A 16 -12.98 6.83 24.86
C TRP A 16 -13.74 7.93 24.08
N VAL A 17 -13.58 9.20 24.46
CA VAL A 17 -14.18 10.33 23.72
C VAL A 17 -13.65 10.40 22.28
N LYS A 18 -12.34 10.18 22.08
CA LYS A 18 -11.71 10.13 20.75
C LYS A 18 -12.32 9.01 19.90
N VAL A 19 -12.49 7.82 20.47
CA VAL A 19 -13.13 6.66 19.82
C VAL A 19 -14.57 6.98 19.40
N LEU A 20 -15.37 7.58 20.27
CA LEU A 20 -16.75 7.98 19.95
C LEU A 20 -16.83 9.04 18.84
N ARG A 21 -15.93 10.03 18.85
CA ARG A 21 -15.86 11.07 17.80
C ARG A 21 -15.47 10.49 16.45
N SER A 22 -14.43 9.65 16.41
CA SER A 22 -13.94 9.07 15.15
C SER A 22 -14.92 8.04 14.56
N LYS A 23 -15.63 7.27 15.40
CA LYS A 23 -16.53 6.19 14.97
C LYS A 23 -17.78 6.14 15.84
N PRO A 24 -18.80 6.98 15.56
CA PRO A 24 -20.04 6.98 16.34
C PRO A 24 -20.78 5.64 16.30
N ARG A 25 -20.58 4.83 15.25
CA ARG A 25 -21.14 3.46 15.13
C ARG A 25 -20.65 2.50 16.22
N ILE A 26 -19.57 2.81 16.93
CA ILE A 26 -19.16 1.99 18.09
C ILE A 26 -20.13 2.14 19.26
N ALA A 27 -20.88 3.24 19.32
CA ALA A 27 -21.92 3.46 20.30
C ALA A 27 -23.14 2.53 20.09
N SER A 28 -23.35 2.03 18.86
CA SER A 28 -24.37 1.02 18.57
C SER A 28 -23.86 -0.41 18.70
N CYS A 29 -22.59 -0.62 19.07
CA CYS A 29 -22.05 -1.93 19.42
C CYS A 29 -22.52 -2.34 20.82
N SER A 30 -22.84 -3.62 21.03
CA SER A 30 -23.15 -4.09 22.38
C SER A 30 -21.90 -4.09 23.26
N GLU A 31 -22.08 -3.86 24.56
CA GLU A 31 -20.98 -3.88 25.52
C GLU A 31 -20.22 -5.21 25.52
N ALA A 32 -20.94 -6.32 25.39
CA ALA A 32 -20.34 -7.64 25.28
C ALA A 32 -19.42 -7.76 24.04
N LYS A 33 -19.86 -7.28 22.87
CA LYS A 33 -19.05 -7.30 21.64
C LYS A 33 -17.82 -6.39 21.79
N LEU A 34 -17.96 -5.20 22.37
CA LEU A 34 -16.83 -4.31 22.61
C LEU A 34 -15.81 -4.93 23.57
N ARG A 35 -16.28 -5.51 24.69
CA ARG A 35 -15.43 -6.19 25.67
C ARG A 35 -14.69 -7.36 25.03
N GLN A 36 -15.37 -8.18 24.24
CA GLN A 36 -14.76 -9.29 23.52
C GLN A 36 -13.64 -8.83 22.59
N ARG A 37 -13.86 -7.75 21.83
CA ARG A 37 -12.85 -7.21 20.90
C ARG A 37 -11.66 -6.61 21.62
N ALA A 38 -11.90 -5.83 22.68
CA ALA A 38 -10.83 -5.26 23.49
C ALA A 38 -9.98 -6.37 24.13
N LYS A 39 -10.61 -7.38 24.74
CA LYS A 39 -9.91 -8.57 25.28
C LYS A 39 -9.08 -9.27 24.23
N ALA A 40 -9.62 -9.47 23.02
CA ALA A 40 -8.90 -10.15 21.95
C ALA A 40 -7.64 -9.38 21.52
N LEU A 41 -7.69 -8.04 21.49
CA LEU A 41 -6.52 -7.21 21.21
C LEU A 41 -5.47 -7.31 22.33
N VAL A 42 -5.91 -7.26 23.59
CA VAL A 42 -5.01 -7.38 24.75
C VAL A 42 -4.32 -8.74 24.80
N VAL A 43 -5.05 -9.82 24.49
CA VAL A 43 -4.49 -11.17 24.41
C VAL A 43 -3.44 -11.28 23.29
N GLU A 44 -3.66 -10.63 22.16
CA GLU A 44 -2.77 -10.73 21.01
C GLU A 44 -1.51 -9.86 21.13
N PHE A 45 -1.67 -8.61 21.59
CA PHE A 45 -0.63 -7.59 21.56
C PHE A 45 -0.12 -7.18 22.95
N GLY A 46 -0.79 -7.59 24.03
CA GLY A 46 -0.56 -7.07 25.37
C GLY A 46 -1.34 -5.77 25.63
N LYS A 47 -1.56 -5.46 26.90
CA LYS A 47 -2.46 -4.37 27.32
C LYS A 47 -1.98 -2.99 26.87
N GLU A 48 -0.71 -2.69 27.15
CA GLU A 48 -0.11 -1.39 26.82
C GLU A 48 -0.10 -1.15 25.31
N GLU A 49 0.27 -2.17 24.54
CA GLU A 49 0.35 -2.08 23.09
C GLU A 49 -1.04 -1.96 22.46
N ALA A 50 -2.00 -2.78 22.92
CA ALA A 50 -3.38 -2.65 22.47
C ALA A 50 -3.94 -1.25 22.74
N CYS A 51 -3.60 -0.62 23.87
CA CYS A 51 -4.00 0.75 24.16
C CYS A 51 -3.35 1.76 23.18
N ARG A 52 -2.04 1.64 22.93
CA ARG A 52 -1.32 2.51 21.97
C ARG A 52 -1.87 2.36 20.56
N MET A 53 -2.11 1.14 20.10
CA MET A 53 -2.70 0.84 18.79
C MET A 53 -4.11 1.42 18.65
N VAL A 54 -4.95 1.33 19.68
CA VAL A 54 -6.30 1.92 19.67
C VAL A 54 -6.25 3.45 19.69
N ASP A 55 -5.30 4.05 20.39
CA ASP A 55 -5.13 5.51 20.32
C ASP A 55 -4.67 5.98 18.93
N ALA A 56 -3.72 5.27 18.32
CA ALA A 56 -3.28 5.54 16.95
C ALA A 56 -4.39 5.27 15.91
N THR A 57 -5.21 4.24 16.14
CA THR A 57 -6.24 3.78 15.20
C THR A 57 -7.51 3.40 15.97
N THR A 58 -8.34 4.39 16.27
CA THR A 58 -9.56 4.22 17.08
C THR A 58 -10.57 3.22 16.49
N GLN A 59 -10.51 3.01 15.18
CA GLN A 59 -11.36 2.07 14.46
C GLN A 59 -11.07 0.59 14.75
N LEU A 60 -9.93 0.24 15.38
CA LEU A 60 -9.61 -1.13 15.77
C LEU A 60 -10.70 -1.79 16.62
N LEU A 61 -11.30 -1.05 17.53
CA LEU A 61 -12.39 -1.57 18.38
C LEU A 61 -13.69 -1.80 17.60
N ALA A 62 -13.84 -1.14 16.45
CA ALA A 62 -14.96 -1.35 15.54
C ALA A 62 -14.70 -2.50 14.55
N ILE A 63 -13.44 -2.89 14.33
CA ILE A 63 -13.05 -3.99 13.43
C ILE A 63 -13.39 -5.34 14.06
N ASN A 64 -13.89 -6.26 13.23
CA ASN A 64 -14.17 -7.62 13.67
C ASN A 64 -12.86 -8.38 13.94
N THR A 65 -12.78 -9.09 15.06
CA THR A 65 -11.63 -9.92 15.45
C THR A 65 -11.14 -10.87 14.36
N VAL A 66 -12.07 -11.47 13.61
CA VAL A 66 -11.74 -12.35 12.49
C VAL A 66 -10.97 -11.62 11.39
N VAL A 67 -11.31 -10.36 11.11
CA VAL A 67 -10.68 -9.58 10.02
C VAL A 67 -9.21 -9.33 10.33
N TRP A 68 -8.89 -8.82 11.53
CA TRP A 68 -7.51 -8.52 11.86
C TRP A 68 -6.67 -9.78 12.11
N ARG A 69 -7.25 -10.84 12.69
CA ARG A 69 -6.55 -12.13 12.82
C ARG A 69 -6.22 -12.74 11.46
N ARG A 70 -7.13 -12.60 10.50
CA ARG A 70 -6.90 -13.03 9.13
C ARG A 70 -5.80 -12.21 8.45
N ALA A 71 -5.71 -10.90 8.70
CA ALA A 71 -4.59 -10.09 8.21
C ALA A 71 -3.25 -10.61 8.72
N LEU A 72 -3.13 -10.86 10.04
CA LEU A 72 -1.91 -11.42 10.65
C LEU A 72 -1.55 -12.78 10.06
N ALA A 73 -2.53 -13.68 9.96
CA ALA A 73 -2.32 -15.01 9.40
C ALA A 73 -1.89 -14.95 7.93
N MET A 74 -2.52 -14.08 7.13
CA MET A 74 -2.15 -13.87 5.73
C MET A 74 -0.73 -13.34 5.59
N TRP A 75 -0.32 -12.33 6.38
CA TRP A 75 1.05 -11.82 6.36
C TRP A 75 2.07 -12.91 6.71
N GLN A 76 1.75 -13.76 7.69
CA GLN A 76 2.58 -14.90 8.03
C GLN A 76 2.70 -15.91 6.86
N GLN A 77 1.60 -16.20 6.17
CA GLN A 77 1.62 -17.07 4.98
C GLN A 77 2.41 -16.45 3.80
N CYS A 78 2.47 -15.13 3.73
CA CYS A 78 3.32 -14.41 2.78
C CYS A 78 4.80 -14.33 3.21
N GLY A 79 5.16 -14.91 4.36
CA GLY A 79 6.53 -15.02 4.85
C GLY A 79 6.99 -13.87 5.75
N VAL A 80 6.09 -13.00 6.21
CA VAL A 80 6.44 -11.96 7.21
C VAL A 80 6.83 -12.64 8.52
N ALA A 81 8.05 -12.38 8.99
CA ALA A 81 8.61 -13.03 10.17
C ALA A 81 7.87 -12.64 11.46
N ASP A 82 7.55 -11.35 11.60
CA ASP A 82 6.75 -10.82 12.70
C ASP A 82 5.56 -9.98 12.19
N PRO A 83 4.41 -10.62 11.92
CA PRO A 83 3.19 -9.93 11.52
C PRO A 83 2.71 -8.90 12.55
N ARG A 84 3.04 -9.07 13.83
CA ARG A 84 2.61 -8.16 14.90
C ARG A 84 3.44 -6.87 14.86
N ALA A 85 4.71 -6.92 14.51
CA ALA A 85 5.53 -5.72 14.29
C ALA A 85 4.97 -4.84 13.16
N VAL A 86 4.47 -5.46 12.07
CA VAL A 86 3.78 -4.75 10.97
C VAL A 86 2.49 -4.11 11.48
N ALA A 87 1.69 -4.87 12.24
CA ALA A 87 0.45 -4.37 12.85
C ALA A 87 0.71 -3.20 13.81
N HIS A 88 1.75 -3.28 14.64
CA HIS A 88 2.11 -2.23 15.59
C HIS A 88 2.49 -0.94 14.86
N SER A 89 3.34 -1.04 13.84
CA SER A 89 3.81 0.12 13.07
C SER A 89 2.69 0.79 12.29
N SER A 90 1.65 0.05 11.92
CA SER A 90 0.51 0.60 11.17
C SER A 90 -0.78 -0.17 11.49
N PRO A 91 -1.44 0.12 12.64
CA PRO A 91 -2.56 -0.68 13.12
C PRO A 91 -3.78 -0.63 12.20
N CYS A 92 -3.92 0.43 11.42
CA CYS A 92 -4.99 0.55 10.44
C CYS A 92 -4.98 -0.53 9.35
N LEU A 93 -3.82 -1.14 9.08
CA LEU A 93 -3.67 -2.25 8.13
C LEU A 93 -4.48 -3.49 8.52
N LEU A 94 -4.73 -3.65 9.82
CA LEU A 94 -5.53 -4.75 10.36
C LEU A 94 -7.01 -4.69 9.96
N GLY A 95 -7.50 -3.52 9.51
CA GLY A 95 -8.87 -3.33 9.07
C GLY A 95 -9.14 -3.75 7.63
N TYR A 96 -8.10 -4.00 6.83
CA TYR A 96 -8.25 -4.30 5.41
C TYR A 96 -8.52 -5.77 5.15
N ASP A 97 -9.29 -6.02 4.09
CA ASP A 97 -9.51 -7.38 3.58
C ASP A 97 -8.33 -7.81 2.69
N TRP A 98 -7.26 -8.32 3.31
CA TRP A 98 -6.04 -8.73 2.62
C TRP A 98 -6.21 -9.83 1.57
N LEU A 99 -7.33 -10.57 1.62
CA LEU A 99 -7.69 -11.56 0.60
C LEU A 99 -8.51 -10.96 -0.56
N HIS A 100 -8.59 -9.64 -0.67
CA HIS A 100 -9.23 -9.03 -1.82
C HIS A 100 -8.29 -9.03 -3.04
N ALA A 101 -8.79 -9.46 -4.19
CA ALA A 101 -8.00 -9.61 -5.42
C ALA A 101 -7.21 -8.34 -5.80
N SER A 102 -7.80 -7.14 -5.65
CA SER A 102 -7.11 -5.86 -5.91
C SER A 102 -5.83 -5.68 -5.06
N ARG A 103 -5.82 -6.13 -3.80
CA ARG A 103 -4.66 -6.02 -2.90
C ARG A 103 -3.59 -7.04 -3.25
N LEU A 104 -3.99 -8.26 -3.61
CA LEU A 104 -3.05 -9.26 -4.09
C LEU A 104 -2.47 -8.89 -5.47
N ALA A 105 -3.24 -8.22 -6.33
CA ALA A 105 -2.72 -7.67 -7.57
C ALA A 105 -1.66 -6.58 -7.31
N ASN A 106 -1.89 -5.69 -6.34
CA ASN A 106 -0.86 -4.73 -5.91
C ASN A 106 0.39 -5.43 -5.36
N LEU A 107 0.23 -6.43 -4.51
CA LEU A 107 1.34 -7.17 -3.94
C LEU A 107 2.17 -7.82 -5.05
N ARG A 108 1.52 -8.53 -5.98
CA ARG A 108 2.15 -9.17 -7.13
C ARG A 108 2.85 -8.16 -8.05
N ALA A 109 2.19 -7.04 -8.34
CA ALA A 109 2.75 -5.97 -9.16
C ALA A 109 4.06 -5.42 -8.57
N LEU A 110 4.14 -5.25 -7.24
CA LEU A 110 5.38 -4.85 -6.59
C LEU A 110 6.46 -5.93 -6.66
N GLN A 111 6.11 -7.20 -6.52
CA GLN A 111 7.09 -8.29 -6.65
C GLN A 111 7.63 -8.41 -8.08
N GLN A 112 6.80 -8.13 -9.08
CA GLN A 112 7.14 -8.31 -10.49
C GLN A 112 7.86 -7.10 -11.10
N TRP A 113 7.45 -5.88 -10.76
CA TRP A 113 7.88 -4.67 -11.48
C TRP A 113 8.82 -3.76 -10.69
N LEU A 114 9.15 -4.09 -9.43
CA LEU A 114 10.20 -3.36 -8.72
C LEU A 114 11.58 -3.85 -9.19
N PRO A 115 12.48 -2.95 -9.64
CA PRO A 115 13.80 -3.33 -10.17
C PRO A 115 14.73 -4.05 -9.18
N TRP A 116 14.45 -3.95 -7.87
CA TRP A 116 15.27 -4.53 -6.80
C TRP A 116 14.67 -5.80 -6.20
N GLU A 117 13.74 -6.47 -6.91
CA GLU A 117 13.18 -7.79 -6.59
C GLU A 117 12.78 -7.98 -5.12
N VAL A 118 11.54 -7.63 -4.79
CA VAL A 118 11.03 -7.81 -3.42
C VAL A 118 10.26 -9.11 -3.25
N SER A 119 10.48 -9.78 -2.13
CA SER A 119 9.59 -10.88 -1.71
C SER A 119 8.23 -10.34 -1.26
N ALA A 120 7.21 -11.21 -1.16
CA ALA A 120 5.90 -10.83 -0.66
C ALA A 120 5.99 -10.27 0.77
N ALA A 121 6.82 -10.88 1.62
CA ALA A 121 7.09 -10.42 2.98
C ALA A 121 7.67 -8.99 2.99
N GLN A 122 8.73 -8.75 2.21
CA GLN A 122 9.37 -7.44 2.12
C GLN A 122 8.41 -6.36 1.56
N ALA A 123 7.55 -6.74 0.61
CA ALA A 123 6.54 -5.84 0.06
C ALA A 123 5.47 -5.48 1.10
N ILE A 124 5.05 -6.43 1.94
CA ILE A 124 4.13 -6.14 3.06
C ILE A 124 4.82 -5.25 4.09
N GLU A 125 6.02 -5.61 4.54
CA GLU A 125 6.75 -4.87 5.57
C GLU A 125 7.02 -3.41 5.17
N ARG A 126 7.33 -3.15 3.88
CA ARG A 126 7.71 -1.80 3.40
C ARG A 126 6.56 -1.02 2.76
N TYR A 127 5.60 -1.70 2.14
CA TYR A 127 4.60 -1.08 1.28
C TYR A 127 3.16 -1.47 1.62
N ALA A 128 2.90 -2.10 2.76
CA ALA A 128 1.55 -2.57 3.13
C ALA A 128 0.48 -1.47 3.05
N GLY A 129 0.82 -0.23 3.42
CA GLY A 129 -0.08 0.93 3.27
C GLY A 129 -0.60 1.07 1.84
N TYR A 130 0.31 1.08 0.86
CA TYR A 130 -0.04 1.20 -0.56
C TYR A 130 -0.75 -0.05 -1.08
N VAL A 131 -0.28 -1.24 -0.70
CA VAL A 131 -0.91 -2.52 -1.09
C VAL A 131 -2.37 -2.58 -0.63
N ALA A 132 -2.65 -2.17 0.61
CA ALA A 132 -3.96 -2.32 1.23
C ALA A 132 -4.96 -1.23 0.84
N SER A 133 -4.50 0.01 0.66
CA SER A 133 -5.36 1.19 0.53
C SER A 133 -5.57 1.66 -0.91
N VAL A 134 -4.67 1.35 -1.83
CA VAL A 134 -4.71 1.88 -3.20
C VAL A 134 -5.40 0.89 -4.13
N ALA A 135 -6.24 1.39 -5.05
CA ALA A 135 -6.85 0.57 -6.09
C ALA A 135 -5.79 -0.03 -7.03
N ALA A 136 -5.97 -1.27 -7.44
CA ALA A 136 -5.05 -1.97 -8.35
C ALA A 136 -4.80 -1.18 -9.64
N GLU A 137 -5.82 -0.59 -10.24
CA GLU A 137 -5.71 0.21 -11.46
C GLU A 137 -4.79 1.41 -11.26
N ARG A 138 -4.67 1.93 -10.04
CA ARG A 138 -3.77 3.03 -9.73
C ARG A 138 -2.34 2.53 -9.49
N LEU A 139 -2.11 1.63 -8.55
CA LEU A 139 -0.73 1.20 -8.25
C LEU A 139 -0.19 0.24 -9.31
N ALA A 140 -0.78 -0.94 -9.44
CA ALA A 140 -0.35 -1.93 -10.43
C ALA A 140 -0.50 -1.41 -11.87
N GLY A 141 -1.59 -0.69 -12.18
CA GLY A 141 -1.78 -0.10 -13.50
C GLY A 141 -0.73 0.94 -13.88
N ARG A 142 -0.27 1.78 -12.93
CA ARG A 142 0.81 2.74 -13.19
C ARG A 142 2.18 2.07 -13.30
N LEU A 143 2.45 1.03 -12.52
CA LEU A 143 3.69 0.24 -12.69
C LEU A 143 3.77 -0.38 -14.09
N LEU A 144 2.68 -1.01 -14.54
CA LEU A 144 2.58 -1.54 -15.90
C LEU A 144 2.70 -0.44 -16.97
N TYR A 145 2.16 0.74 -16.71
CA TYR A 145 2.33 1.89 -17.61
C TYR A 145 3.80 2.32 -17.71
N LEU A 146 4.52 2.41 -16.59
CA LEU A 146 5.97 2.69 -16.58
C LEU A 146 6.76 1.59 -17.31
N GLU A 147 6.36 0.33 -17.18
CA GLU A 147 6.95 -0.80 -17.94
C GLU A 147 6.78 -0.61 -19.45
N GLN A 148 5.58 -0.28 -19.91
CA GLN A 148 5.30 -0.05 -21.34
C GLN A 148 6.08 1.13 -21.93
N LEU A 149 6.49 2.09 -21.09
CA LEU A 149 7.30 3.24 -21.47
C LEU A 149 8.81 3.01 -21.28
N GLY A 150 9.24 1.87 -20.74
CA GLY A 150 10.66 1.61 -20.44
C GLY A 150 11.21 2.45 -19.28
N LEU A 151 10.35 2.95 -18.40
CA LEU A 151 10.71 3.85 -17.29
C LEU A 151 10.89 3.14 -15.95
N LEU A 152 10.68 1.82 -15.87
CA LEU A 152 10.93 1.05 -14.64
C LEU A 152 12.34 1.23 -14.06
N PRO A 153 13.43 1.35 -14.85
CA PRO A 153 14.77 1.59 -14.30
C PRO A 153 14.92 2.90 -13.51
N LEU A 154 14.02 3.87 -13.71
CA LEU A 154 14.00 5.13 -12.93
C LEU A 154 13.29 4.98 -11.59
N LEU A 155 12.62 3.85 -11.36
CA LEU A 155 12.01 3.55 -10.09
C LEU A 155 13.10 3.23 -9.07
N VAL A 156 13.04 3.88 -7.91
CA VAL A 156 14.00 3.71 -6.81
C VAL A 156 13.28 3.55 -5.48
N ALA A 157 13.89 2.82 -4.56
CA ALA A 157 13.36 2.63 -3.21
C ALA A 157 13.39 3.96 -2.43
N ASP A 158 14.49 4.70 -2.55
CA ASP A 158 14.69 5.99 -1.88
C ASP A 158 15.29 7.02 -2.86
N LYS A 159 14.58 8.12 -3.04
CA LYS A 159 14.98 9.22 -3.93
C LYS A 159 16.26 9.90 -3.49
N LEU A 160 16.45 10.11 -2.19
CA LEU A 160 17.63 10.78 -1.67
C LEU A 160 18.85 9.87 -1.87
N ALA A 161 18.78 8.60 -1.46
CA ALA A 161 19.86 7.64 -1.64
C ALA A 161 20.27 7.51 -3.12
N ALA A 162 19.30 7.34 -4.02
CA ALA A 162 19.57 7.22 -5.45
C ALA A 162 20.27 8.47 -6.03
N ARG A 163 19.88 9.67 -5.58
CA ARG A 163 20.54 10.92 -5.98
C ARG A 163 21.96 11.01 -5.46
N GLN A 164 22.18 10.63 -4.20
CA GLN A 164 23.51 10.64 -3.60
C GLN A 164 24.43 9.67 -4.36
N GLU A 165 23.97 8.45 -4.60
CA GLU A 165 24.66 7.42 -5.38
C GLU A 165 25.04 7.93 -6.78
N TRP A 166 24.06 8.46 -7.53
CA TRP A 166 24.29 8.99 -8.88
C TRP A 166 25.31 10.12 -8.91
N ARG A 167 25.29 11.02 -7.91
CA ARG A 167 26.26 12.12 -7.80
C ARG A 167 27.65 11.61 -7.48
N LEU A 168 27.75 10.66 -6.54
CA LEU A 168 29.02 10.04 -6.16
C LEU A 168 29.69 9.35 -7.35
N GLN A 169 28.92 8.60 -8.15
CA GLN A 169 29.41 7.94 -9.36
C GLN A 169 29.96 8.91 -10.41
N ARG A 170 29.58 10.19 -10.36
CA ARG A 170 30.03 11.25 -11.27
C ARG A 170 31.02 12.24 -10.65
N GLY A 171 31.50 11.97 -9.44
CA GLY A 171 32.43 12.87 -8.72
C GLY A 171 31.80 14.23 -8.36
N LEU A 172 30.47 14.30 -8.27
CA LEU A 172 29.72 15.52 -7.97
C LEU A 172 29.47 15.66 -6.48
N SER A 173 29.32 16.91 -6.02
CA SER A 173 28.98 17.19 -4.63
C SER A 173 27.60 16.62 -4.27
N VAL A 174 27.52 15.94 -3.12
CA VAL A 174 26.29 15.35 -2.59
C VAL A 174 25.27 16.42 -2.18
N SER A 175 25.71 17.66 -1.89
CA SER A 175 24.88 18.71 -1.27
C SER A 175 24.08 19.57 -2.24
N LYS A 176 24.40 19.59 -3.54
CA LYS A 176 23.71 20.45 -4.53
C LYS A 176 23.14 19.62 -5.66
N ARG A 177 21.97 20.03 -6.17
CA ARG A 177 21.39 19.45 -7.38
C ARG A 177 22.34 19.68 -8.55
N ALA A 178 22.60 18.63 -9.31
CA ALA A 178 23.49 18.70 -10.46
C ALA A 178 22.71 18.79 -11.78
N ALA A 179 23.33 19.37 -12.80
CA ALA A 179 22.82 19.33 -14.17
C ALA A 179 22.82 17.87 -14.66
N GLY A 180 21.75 17.47 -15.36
CA GLY A 180 21.58 16.10 -15.85
C GLY A 180 21.16 15.07 -14.80
N GLU A 181 20.82 15.49 -13.57
CA GLU A 181 20.33 14.56 -12.54
C GLU A 181 18.98 13.95 -12.97
N PRO A 182 18.86 12.61 -13.00
CA PRO A 182 17.70 11.92 -13.54
C PRO A 182 16.46 12.10 -12.67
N VAL A 183 15.29 12.05 -13.30
CA VAL A 183 14.01 12.00 -12.61
C VAL A 183 13.82 10.60 -12.02
N PHE A 184 14.16 10.47 -10.74
CA PHE A 184 13.82 9.27 -9.98
C PHE A 184 12.33 9.25 -9.59
N ILE A 185 11.73 8.07 -9.66
CA ILE A 185 10.34 7.80 -9.29
C ILE A 185 10.34 6.85 -8.09
N THR A 186 9.48 7.04 -7.09
CA THR A 186 9.32 6.10 -5.96
C THR A 186 7.99 5.38 -6.03
N VAL A 187 7.85 4.28 -5.28
CA VAL A 187 6.56 3.61 -5.09
C VAL A 187 5.49 4.58 -4.57
N ARG A 188 5.86 5.52 -3.69
CA ARG A 188 4.96 6.57 -3.22
C ARG A 188 4.45 7.44 -4.37
N ASP A 189 5.34 7.87 -5.28
CA ASP A 189 4.93 8.70 -6.42
C ASP A 189 3.94 7.95 -7.31
N VAL A 190 4.15 6.65 -7.52
CA VAL A 190 3.25 5.78 -8.29
C VAL A 190 1.92 5.59 -7.56
N ALA A 191 1.96 5.28 -6.26
CA ALA A 191 0.79 4.86 -5.49
C ALA A 191 -0.18 6.02 -5.17
N ILE A 192 0.35 7.17 -4.72
CA ILE A 192 -0.48 8.21 -4.11
C ILE A 192 -0.41 9.57 -4.80
N SER A 193 0.45 9.78 -5.80
CA SER A 193 0.42 11.06 -6.54
C SER A 193 -0.89 11.23 -7.29
N GLU A 194 -1.39 12.47 -7.29
CA GLU A 194 -2.46 12.90 -8.18
C GLU A 194 -2.11 12.61 -9.64
N ALA A 195 -3.14 12.43 -10.48
CA ALA A 195 -2.95 12.08 -11.88
C ALA A 195 -2.05 13.07 -12.63
N ALA A 196 -2.32 14.38 -12.52
CA ALA A 196 -1.52 15.40 -13.17
C ALA A 196 -0.05 15.43 -12.71
N LYS A 197 0.18 15.20 -11.41
CA LYS A 197 1.55 15.13 -10.87
C LYS A 197 2.30 13.90 -11.37
N PHE A 198 1.61 12.75 -11.44
CA PHE A 198 2.19 11.53 -12.00
C PHE A 198 2.51 11.69 -13.49
N ASP A 199 1.59 12.23 -14.28
CA ASP A 199 1.80 12.48 -15.71
C ASP A 199 2.98 13.45 -15.93
N SER A 200 3.06 14.54 -15.17
CA SER A 200 4.19 15.48 -15.23
C SER A 200 5.54 14.83 -14.89
N LEU A 201 5.57 13.89 -13.94
CA LEU A 201 6.78 13.12 -13.62
C LEU A 201 7.20 12.21 -14.80
N VAL A 202 6.24 11.56 -15.44
CA VAL A 202 6.47 10.70 -16.61
C VAL A 202 6.97 11.52 -17.79
N ASP A 203 6.31 12.64 -18.10
CA ASP A 203 6.73 13.54 -19.20
C ASP A 203 8.13 14.10 -18.97
N SER A 204 8.47 14.45 -17.72
CA SER A 204 9.81 14.91 -17.36
C SER A 204 10.86 13.82 -17.56
N ALA A 205 10.53 12.57 -17.19
CA ALA A 205 11.42 11.43 -17.36
C ALA A 205 11.68 11.08 -18.83
N LEU A 206 10.63 11.10 -19.67
CA LEU A 206 10.75 10.85 -21.10
C LEU A 206 11.53 11.95 -21.82
N SER A 207 11.30 13.21 -21.45
CA SER A 207 12.05 14.34 -22.01
C SER A 207 13.55 14.25 -21.71
N GLN A 208 13.93 13.73 -20.53
CA GLN A 208 15.33 13.50 -20.20
C GLN A 208 15.94 12.35 -21.01
N GLN A 209 15.22 11.24 -21.21
CA GLN A 209 15.71 10.13 -22.04
C GLN A 209 15.98 10.54 -23.48
N GLN A 210 15.14 11.39 -24.07
CA GLN A 210 15.34 11.89 -25.44
C GLN A 210 16.57 12.79 -25.57
N GLN A 211 16.85 13.61 -24.55
CA GLN A 211 18.04 14.49 -24.56
C GLN A 211 19.35 13.73 -24.48
N ASP A 212 19.37 12.59 -23.78
CA ASP A 212 20.57 11.74 -23.69
C ASP A 212 20.84 10.98 -25.00
N ASP A 213 19.82 10.69 -25.81
CA ASP A 213 19.94 9.96 -27.10
C ASP A 213 20.30 10.90 -28.28
N ASP A 214 19.73 12.11 -28.32
CA ASP A 214 19.99 13.11 -29.38
C ASP A 214 21.40 13.73 -29.33
N GLY A 215 22.14 13.53 -28.23
CA GLY A 215 23.55 13.94 -28.10
C GLY A 215 24.50 13.26 -29.10
N LEU A 216 24.03 12.24 -29.84
CA LEU A 216 24.81 11.50 -30.83
C LEU A 216 24.29 11.62 -32.27
N SER A 217 23.18 12.32 -32.54
CA SER A 217 22.63 12.44 -33.91
C SER A 217 21.91 13.77 -34.15
N SER A 218 22.60 14.67 -34.86
CA SER A 218 22.04 15.96 -35.28
C SER A 218 21.08 15.81 -36.46
N SER A 219 19.78 15.63 -36.19
CA SER A 219 18.75 15.98 -37.18
C SER A 219 17.40 16.30 -36.52
N SER A 220 17.09 17.59 -36.54
CA SER A 220 15.89 18.24 -36.06
C SER A 220 14.62 17.77 -36.79
N SER A 221 13.70 17.17 -36.03
CA SER A 221 12.26 17.25 -36.34
C SER A 221 11.45 17.32 -35.04
N SER A 222 11.11 18.55 -34.66
CA SER A 222 10.28 18.89 -33.51
C SER A 222 8.84 18.45 -33.76
N SER A 223 8.53 17.19 -33.44
CA SER A 223 7.16 16.79 -33.15
C SER A 223 7.08 16.54 -31.66
N SER A 224 6.51 17.50 -30.94
CA SER A 224 6.17 17.38 -29.52
C SER A 224 5.04 16.36 -29.38
N SER A 225 5.35 15.08 -29.51
CA SER A 225 4.43 14.00 -29.15
C SER A 225 4.40 13.94 -27.62
N SER A 226 3.51 14.74 -27.03
CA SER A 226 3.17 14.57 -25.61
C SER A 226 2.76 13.12 -25.40
N SER A 227 3.36 12.48 -24.40
CA SER A 227 3.01 11.10 -24.11
C SER A 227 1.54 11.02 -23.70
N PRO A 228 0.81 9.97 -24.11
CA PRO A 228 -0.60 9.86 -23.78
C PRO A 228 -0.72 9.71 -22.27
N SER A 229 -1.39 10.66 -21.61
CA SER A 229 -1.65 10.66 -20.16
C SER A 229 -2.08 9.28 -19.65
N PHE A 230 -1.69 8.97 -18.42
CA PHE A 230 -2.06 7.71 -17.77
C PHE A 230 -3.59 7.49 -17.76
N GLU A 231 -4.40 8.54 -17.65
CA GLU A 231 -5.87 8.38 -17.67
C GLU A 231 -6.39 7.87 -19.01
N VAL A 232 -5.78 8.27 -20.12
CA VAL A 232 -6.12 7.76 -21.46
C VAL A 232 -5.72 6.28 -21.56
N PHE A 233 -4.51 5.95 -21.12
CA PHE A 233 -4.03 4.56 -21.07
C PHE A 233 -4.93 3.68 -20.20
N ARG A 234 -5.31 4.14 -19.00
CA ARG A 234 -6.15 3.43 -18.05
C ARG A 234 -7.53 3.13 -18.61
N LYS A 235 -8.18 4.13 -19.23
CA LYS A 235 -9.53 3.98 -19.78
C LYS A 235 -9.56 3.18 -21.09
N GLY A 236 -8.55 3.37 -21.95
CA GLY A 236 -8.55 2.82 -23.30
C GLY A 236 -7.85 1.46 -23.43
N ARG A 237 -6.72 1.26 -22.76
CA ARG A 237 -5.79 0.17 -23.06
C ARG A 237 -5.56 -0.81 -21.91
N LEU A 238 -5.52 -0.34 -20.66
CA LEU A 238 -5.14 -1.16 -19.50
C LEU A 238 -5.90 -2.48 -19.42
N LEU A 239 -7.24 -2.44 -19.53
CA LEU A 239 -8.09 -3.62 -19.45
C LEU A 239 -7.89 -4.61 -20.62
N GLN A 240 -7.33 -4.14 -21.73
CA GLN A 240 -7.08 -4.96 -22.92
C GLN A 240 -5.71 -5.64 -22.86
N LEU A 241 -4.78 -5.14 -22.02
CA LEU A 241 -3.42 -5.65 -21.94
C LEU A 241 -3.40 -7.10 -21.40
N PRO A 242 -2.72 -8.03 -22.09
CA PRO A 242 -2.54 -9.40 -21.60
C PRO A 242 -1.88 -9.45 -20.22
N ALA A 243 -0.83 -8.64 -20.00
CA ALA A 243 -0.13 -8.56 -18.72
C ALA A 243 -1.05 -8.16 -17.55
N TRP A 244 -1.97 -7.21 -17.80
CA TRP A 244 -2.97 -6.81 -16.80
C TRP A 244 -3.95 -7.95 -16.47
N LYS A 245 -4.48 -8.62 -17.49
CA LYS A 245 -5.40 -9.76 -17.31
C LYS A 245 -4.72 -10.90 -16.57
N GLN A 246 -3.46 -11.19 -16.90
CA GLN A 246 -2.66 -12.21 -16.25
C GLN A 246 -2.42 -11.88 -14.78
N LEU A 247 -2.05 -10.64 -14.46
CA LEU A 247 -1.87 -10.18 -13.08
C LEU A 247 -3.16 -10.39 -12.26
N LEU A 248 -4.31 -9.99 -12.79
CA LEU A 248 -5.59 -10.16 -12.09
C LEU A 248 -5.97 -11.63 -11.91
N ALA A 249 -5.71 -12.47 -12.91
CA ALA A 249 -5.97 -13.91 -12.82
C ALA A 249 -5.07 -14.57 -11.77
N GLN A 250 -3.78 -14.21 -11.71
CA GLN A 250 -2.84 -14.68 -10.70
C GLN A 250 -3.25 -14.21 -9.31
N ALA A 251 -3.60 -12.93 -9.16
CA ALA A 251 -4.09 -12.40 -7.89
C ALA A 251 -5.36 -13.14 -7.41
N ALA A 252 -6.29 -13.46 -8.32
CA ALA A 252 -7.46 -14.26 -7.98
C ALA A 252 -7.10 -15.70 -7.56
N ALA A 253 -6.13 -16.34 -8.22
CA ALA A 253 -5.62 -17.64 -7.82
C ALA A 253 -4.96 -17.59 -6.43
N ASP A 254 -4.20 -16.54 -6.14
CA ASP A 254 -3.57 -16.33 -4.84
C ASP A 254 -4.61 -16.17 -3.72
N VAL A 255 -5.74 -15.50 -3.99
CA VAL A 255 -6.85 -15.42 -3.03
C VAL A 255 -7.28 -16.82 -2.61
N VAL A 256 -7.56 -17.68 -3.60
CA VAL A 256 -8.02 -19.05 -3.36
C VAL A 256 -6.97 -19.87 -2.62
N GLU A 257 -5.70 -19.75 -3.02
CA GLU A 257 -4.61 -20.49 -2.39
C GLU A 257 -4.40 -20.07 -0.93
N LEU A 258 -4.32 -18.77 -0.66
CA LEU A 258 -4.13 -18.23 0.68
C LEU A 258 -5.34 -18.53 1.56
N GLU A 259 -6.56 -18.40 1.05
CA GLU A 259 -7.77 -18.75 1.78
C GLU A 259 -7.81 -20.22 2.20
N ARG A 260 -7.35 -21.13 1.32
CA ARG A 260 -7.24 -22.56 1.64
C ARG A 260 -6.25 -22.84 2.78
N LYS A 261 -5.17 -22.06 2.85
CA LYS A 261 -4.13 -22.16 3.90
C LYS A 261 -4.56 -21.58 5.25
N LEU A 262 -5.60 -20.74 5.27
CA LEU A 262 -6.10 -20.18 6.52
C LEU A 262 -6.80 -21.23 7.40
N PRO A 263 -6.71 -21.09 8.74
CA PRO A 263 -7.57 -21.81 9.68
C PRO A 263 -9.06 -21.63 9.33
N PRO A 264 -9.90 -22.67 9.48
CA PRO A 264 -11.32 -22.62 9.11
C PRO A 264 -12.09 -21.45 9.73
N GLU A 265 -11.74 -21.06 10.96
CA GLU A 265 -12.35 -19.98 11.73
C GLU A 265 -12.11 -18.61 11.10
N LEU A 266 -11.05 -18.48 10.28
CA LEU A 266 -10.67 -17.24 9.62
C LEU A 266 -11.14 -17.17 8.16
N ARG A 267 -11.64 -18.26 7.57
CA ARG A 267 -12.06 -18.26 6.15
C ARG A 267 -13.34 -17.45 5.92
N ARG A 268 -14.30 -17.52 6.85
CA ARG A 268 -15.58 -16.81 6.71
C ARG A 268 -15.50 -15.45 7.39
N VAL A 269 -15.52 -14.39 6.58
CA VAL A 269 -15.78 -13.05 7.10
C VAL A 269 -17.28 -12.89 7.32
N PRO A 270 -17.75 -12.59 8.54
CA PRO A 270 -19.16 -12.34 8.79
C PRO A 270 -19.67 -11.18 7.94
N ALA A 271 -20.91 -11.28 7.42
CA ALA A 271 -21.51 -10.25 6.56
C ALA A 271 -21.49 -8.83 7.17
N GLU A 272 -21.46 -8.73 8.51
CA GLU A 272 -21.30 -7.48 9.27
C GLU A 272 -20.00 -6.70 8.91
N ALA A 273 -18.96 -7.34 8.35
CA ALA A 273 -17.69 -6.68 8.03
C ALA A 273 -17.69 -5.98 6.66
N LYS A 274 -18.68 -6.23 5.78
CA LYS A 274 -18.70 -5.67 4.42
C LYS A 274 -18.96 -4.15 4.37
N GLY A 275 -19.41 -3.54 5.47
CA GLY A 275 -19.75 -2.11 5.54
C GLY A 275 -18.66 -1.20 6.17
N GLY A 276 -17.46 -1.73 6.43
CA GLY A 276 -16.44 -1.09 7.26
C GLY A 276 -15.20 -0.54 6.54
N GLY A 277 -15.25 -0.35 5.21
CA GLY A 277 -14.18 0.27 4.43
C GLY A 277 -14.07 1.77 4.69
N GLY A 278 -13.83 2.17 5.94
CA GLY A 278 -13.43 3.53 6.27
C GLY A 278 -11.97 3.68 5.89
N GLY A 279 -11.73 4.36 4.77
CA GLY A 279 -10.38 4.78 4.39
C GLY A 279 -9.67 5.40 5.59
N CYS A 280 -8.43 4.99 5.79
CA CYS A 280 -7.50 5.79 6.57
C CYS A 280 -7.41 7.12 5.82
N ALA A 281 -8.05 8.16 6.34
CA ALA A 281 -7.70 9.50 5.95
C ALA A 281 -6.25 9.69 6.42
N GLU A 282 -5.34 9.82 5.45
CA GLU A 282 -4.05 10.50 5.65
C GLU A 282 -4.30 11.96 6.04
#